data_AF-A0A956HP51-F1
#
_entry.id   AF-A0A956HP51-F1
#
_cell.length_a   1.000
_cell.length_b   1.000
_cell.length_c   1.000
_cell.angle_alpha   90.00
_cell.angle_beta   90.00
_cell.angle_gamma   90.00
#
_symmetry.space_group_name_H-M   'P 1'
#
loop_
_entity.id
_entity.type
_entity.pdbx_description
1 polymer ?
#
loop_
_entity_poly.entity_id
_entity_poly.type
_entity_poly.pdbx_seq_one_letter_code
_entity_poly.pdbx_strand_id
1 'polypeptide(L)'
;MSAQEIHEIMAYIGRLDPGVRARMVGASDAEISALEAISGVELCASHRTWLQYLGNTPFNALEPLFYDYSLSIADAQEFYARIGPKRTAMLGRAAFLFHHEIDEMLYTIQPDDPEEDPPLTDIPFGDDGFPVPYDRLLYASFAAWLLDQAFYRLFVFRQDNQFSVDFLRAAATATDDELRADIAEVVTRLGFTKAPQSRGSSLLYERADLGVRFGKTYSSSPFGIGIAGADEKETRIIVELLHDRYGGSVTRYPKRSDE
;
A
#
# COMPACT_ATOMS: atom_id res chain seq x y z
N MET A 1 3.52 13.79 -2.36
CA MET A 1 2.07 13.78 -2.08
C MET A 1 1.65 15.19 -1.70
N SER A 2 0.59 15.72 -2.32
CA SER A 2 0.09 17.05 -1.96
C SER A 2 -0.89 17.01 -0.78
N ALA A 3 -1.14 18.17 -0.16
CA ALA A 3 -2.17 18.31 0.87
C ALA A 3 -3.59 17.95 0.33
N GLN A 4 -3.88 18.26 -0.93
CA GLN A 4 -5.14 17.88 -1.55
C GLN A 4 -5.26 16.35 -1.69
N GLU A 5 -4.21 15.71 -2.18
CA GLU A 5 -4.17 14.26 -2.40
C GLU A 5 -4.36 13.48 -1.09
N ILE A 6 -3.70 13.90 -0.01
CA ILE A 6 -3.92 13.26 1.29
C ILE A 6 -5.35 13.50 1.78
N HIS A 7 -5.93 14.69 1.60
CA HIS A 7 -7.34 14.92 1.95
C HIS A 7 -8.30 13.99 1.20
N GLU A 8 -8.07 13.75 -0.09
CA GLU A 8 -8.86 12.82 -0.90
C GLU A 8 -8.76 11.38 -0.37
N ILE A 9 -7.56 10.92 -0.04
CA ILE A 9 -7.34 9.58 0.55
C ILE A 9 -8.01 9.48 1.94
N MET A 10 -7.90 10.51 2.77
CA MET A 10 -8.51 10.54 4.10
C MET A 10 -10.03 10.56 4.04
N ALA A 11 -10.61 11.27 3.07
CA ALA A 11 -12.05 11.25 2.82
C ALA A 11 -12.53 9.87 2.36
N TYR A 12 -11.75 9.22 1.49
CA TYR A 12 -12.01 7.85 1.07
C TYR A 12 -11.97 6.86 2.25
N ILE A 13 -10.94 6.94 3.09
CA ILE A 13 -10.84 6.14 4.31
C ILE A 13 -12.05 6.37 5.21
N GLY A 14 -12.45 7.63 5.43
CA GLY A 14 -13.63 7.97 6.23
C GLY A 14 -14.95 7.45 5.65
N ARG A 15 -15.05 7.30 4.31
CA ARG A 15 -16.20 6.66 3.66
C ARG A 15 -16.23 5.15 3.91
N LEU A 16 -15.08 4.49 3.88
CA LEU A 16 -14.98 3.04 4.12
C LEU A 16 -15.17 2.70 5.61
N ASP A 17 -14.57 3.49 6.49
CA ASP A 17 -14.73 3.36 7.93
C ASP A 17 -14.55 4.72 8.66
N PRO A 18 -15.64 5.32 9.14
CA PRO A 18 -15.59 6.56 9.92
C PRO A 18 -14.82 6.44 11.25
N GLY A 19 -14.89 5.28 11.92
CA GLY A 19 -14.23 5.01 13.20
C GLY A 19 -12.71 4.88 13.06
N VAL A 20 -12.22 4.35 11.93
CA VAL A 20 -10.81 4.37 11.57
C VAL A 20 -10.32 5.80 11.38
N ARG A 21 -11.04 6.61 10.60
CA ARG A 21 -10.66 8.00 10.34
C ARG A 21 -10.52 8.82 11.63
N ALA A 22 -11.40 8.58 12.61
CA ALA A 22 -11.38 9.25 13.90
C ALA A 22 -10.18 8.85 14.78
N ARG A 23 -9.58 7.69 14.53
CA ARG A 23 -8.40 7.20 15.25
C ARG A 23 -7.08 7.61 14.60
N MET A 24 -7.09 8.10 13.36
CA MET A 24 -5.87 8.52 12.67
C MET A 24 -5.39 9.86 13.23
N VAL A 25 -4.20 9.85 13.82
CA VAL A 25 -3.60 11.01 14.49
C VAL A 25 -2.30 11.37 13.81
N GLY A 26 -2.13 12.67 13.56
CA GLY A 26 -0.91 13.24 13.01
C GLY A 26 0.17 13.48 14.05
N ALA A 27 1.39 13.60 13.58
CA ALA A 27 2.50 14.14 14.35
C ALA A 27 2.59 15.67 14.22
N SER A 28 3.08 16.29 15.29
CA SER A 28 3.46 17.70 15.31
C SER A 28 4.79 17.95 14.59
N ASP A 29 5.02 19.19 14.16
CA ASP A 29 6.30 19.57 13.55
C ASP A 29 7.50 19.32 14.49
N ALA A 30 7.30 19.45 15.80
CA ALA A 30 8.34 19.18 16.79
C ALA A 30 8.75 17.70 16.83
N GLU A 31 7.77 16.79 16.75
CA GLU A 31 8.02 15.34 16.69
C GLU A 31 8.73 14.94 15.39
N ILE A 32 8.31 15.53 14.26
CA ILE A 32 8.94 15.31 12.95
C ILE A 32 10.38 15.81 12.96
N SER A 33 10.63 17.02 13.47
CA SER A 33 11.99 17.56 13.56
C SER A 33 12.90 16.78 14.52
N ALA A 34 12.35 16.22 15.59
CA ALA A 34 13.10 15.32 16.47
C ALA A 34 13.47 14.00 15.76
N LEU A 35 12.58 13.47 14.92
CA LEU A 35 12.86 12.30 14.08
C LEU A 35 13.98 12.60 13.08
N GLU A 36 13.92 13.73 12.36
CA GLU A 36 14.96 14.18 11.41
C GLU A 36 16.33 14.31 12.09
N ALA A 37 16.36 14.85 13.32
CA ALA A 37 17.60 15.01 14.08
C ALA A 37 18.22 13.66 14.49
N ILE A 38 17.41 12.66 14.86
CA ILE A 38 17.89 11.35 15.29
C ILE A 38 18.29 10.49 14.08
N SER A 39 17.53 10.55 12.99
CA SER A 39 17.84 9.82 11.76
C SER A 39 19.00 10.47 10.99
N GLY A 40 19.22 11.78 11.17
CA GLY A 40 20.17 12.54 10.36
C GLY A 40 19.72 12.71 8.91
N VAL A 41 18.43 12.53 8.64
CA VAL A 41 17.79 12.68 7.32
C VAL A 41 16.78 13.81 7.39
N GLU A 42 16.95 14.82 6.53
CA GLU A 42 15.93 15.85 6.32
C GLU A 42 14.80 15.24 5.45
N LEU A 43 13.56 15.36 5.92
CA LEU A 43 12.41 14.76 5.25
C LEU A 43 11.87 15.67 4.16
N CYS A 44 11.54 15.11 3.00
CA CYS A 44 10.89 15.85 1.93
C CYS A 44 9.48 16.32 2.34
N ALA A 45 8.93 17.30 1.63
CA ALA A 45 7.63 17.90 1.95
C ALA A 45 6.49 16.86 2.01
N SER A 46 6.55 15.87 1.11
CA SER A 46 5.60 14.76 1.04
C SER A 46 5.62 13.88 2.29
N HIS A 47 6.82 13.54 2.80
CA HIS A 47 6.98 12.77 4.03
C HIS A 47 6.41 13.51 5.24
N ARG A 48 6.74 14.81 5.35
CA ARG A 48 6.25 15.66 6.44
C ARG A 48 4.73 15.76 6.41
N THR A 49 4.17 16.01 5.23
CA THR A 49 2.71 16.07 5.02
C THR A 49 2.06 14.77 5.46
N TRP A 50 2.60 13.62 5.08
CA TRP A 50 2.07 12.34 5.53
C TRP A 50 2.09 12.18 7.05
N LEU A 51 3.24 12.42 7.69
CA LEU A 51 3.40 12.30 9.15
C LEU A 51 2.45 13.23 9.91
N GLN A 52 2.20 14.43 9.39
CA GLN A 52 1.25 15.37 9.98
C GLN A 52 -0.20 14.88 9.98
N TYR A 53 -0.54 13.87 9.19
CA TYR A 53 -1.88 13.28 9.18
C TYR A 53 -1.95 11.93 9.87
N LEU A 54 -0.86 11.15 9.81
CA LEU A 54 -0.86 9.74 10.19
C LEU A 54 0.20 9.34 11.21
N GLY A 55 1.18 10.18 11.49
CA GLY A 55 2.41 9.81 12.21
C GLY A 55 2.23 9.23 13.62
N ASN A 56 1.04 9.33 14.21
CA ASN A 56 0.69 8.80 15.52
C ASN A 56 -0.59 7.93 15.47
N THR A 57 -0.88 7.32 14.32
CA THR A 57 -2.03 6.45 14.11
C THR A 57 -1.89 5.14 14.91
N PRO A 58 -2.80 4.83 15.85
CA PRO A 58 -2.68 3.68 16.72
C PRO A 58 -2.85 2.37 15.96
N PHE A 59 -2.41 1.27 16.58
CA PHE A 59 -2.63 -0.08 16.10
C PHE A 59 -4.12 -0.31 15.75
N ASN A 60 -4.39 -1.07 14.69
CA ASN A 60 -5.71 -1.37 14.14
C ASN A 60 -6.53 -0.20 13.59
N ALA A 61 -5.98 1.02 13.45
CA ALA A 61 -6.71 2.13 12.83
C ALA A 61 -6.74 1.96 11.31
N LEU A 62 -5.62 2.14 10.64
CA LEU A 62 -5.33 1.26 9.50
C LEU A 62 -4.37 0.22 10.07
N GLU A 63 -4.22 -0.95 9.46
CA GLU A 63 -2.95 -1.68 9.60
C GLU A 63 -2.03 -1.17 8.49
N PRO A 64 -1.46 0.05 8.54
CA PRO A 64 -0.64 0.48 7.45
C PRO A 64 0.77 -0.10 7.60
N LEU A 65 1.30 -0.43 8.79
CA LEU A 65 2.77 -0.48 8.92
C LEU A 65 3.39 -1.61 9.70
N PHE A 66 2.58 -2.40 10.38
CA PHE A 66 3.09 -3.47 11.21
C PHE A 66 1.99 -4.49 11.40
N TYR A 67 2.30 -5.75 11.11
CA TYR A 67 1.68 -6.82 11.88
C TYR A 67 2.06 -6.55 13.35
N ASP A 68 1.07 -6.36 14.22
CA ASP A 68 1.19 -6.13 15.68
C ASP A 68 1.67 -4.77 16.22
N TYR A 69 1.87 -3.70 15.43
CA TYR A 69 2.31 -2.39 15.98
C TYR A 69 1.61 -1.12 15.42
N SER A 70 1.64 -0.04 16.20
CA SER A 70 1.14 1.29 15.83
C SER A 70 2.06 2.01 14.84
N LEU A 71 1.49 2.91 14.03
CA LEU A 71 2.29 3.96 13.39
C LEU A 71 2.54 5.06 14.43
N SER A 72 3.74 5.07 14.98
CA SER A 72 4.15 5.98 16.06
C SER A 72 5.49 6.60 15.72
N ILE A 73 5.56 7.94 15.67
CA ILE A 73 6.86 8.63 15.54
C ILE A 73 7.77 8.26 16.71
N ALA A 74 7.23 8.04 17.91
CA ALA A 74 8.05 7.64 19.06
C ALA A 74 8.73 6.28 18.83
N ASP A 75 8.02 5.31 18.22
CA ASP A 75 8.56 3.98 17.92
C ASP A 75 9.64 4.09 16.84
N ALA A 76 9.42 4.95 15.83
CA ALA A 76 10.44 5.25 14.82
C ALA A 76 11.69 5.89 15.44
N GLN A 77 11.52 6.85 16.36
CA GLN A 77 12.63 7.48 17.07
C GLN A 77 13.42 6.47 17.91
N GLU A 78 12.74 5.57 18.64
CA GLU A 78 13.38 4.50 19.40
C GLU A 78 14.19 3.58 18.47
N PHE A 79 13.62 3.21 17.33
CA PHE A 79 14.30 2.42 16.32
C PHE A 79 15.61 3.08 15.84
N TYR A 80 15.55 4.34 15.39
CA TYR A 80 16.74 5.05 14.91
C TYR A 80 17.78 5.27 16.01
N ALA A 81 17.35 5.54 17.24
CA ALA A 81 18.24 5.63 18.39
C ALA A 81 18.98 4.31 18.66
N ARG A 82 18.31 3.16 18.47
CA ARG A 82 18.89 1.82 18.68
C ARG A 82 19.91 1.43 17.61
N ILE A 83 19.63 1.70 16.34
CA ILE A 83 20.56 1.33 15.25
C ILE A 83 21.76 2.29 15.15
N GLY A 84 21.59 3.52 15.63
CA GLY A 84 22.64 4.53 15.71
C GLY A 84 23.05 5.13 14.36
N PRO A 85 23.92 6.16 14.38
CA PRO A 85 24.22 6.99 13.21
C PRO A 85 24.98 6.26 12.10
N LYS A 86 25.83 5.27 12.45
CA LYS A 86 26.59 4.50 11.45
C LYS A 86 25.70 3.64 10.57
N ARG A 87 24.69 2.99 11.15
CA ARG A 87 23.73 2.15 10.40
C ARG A 87 22.76 3.02 9.61
N THR A 88 22.37 4.17 10.17
CA THR A 88 21.51 5.12 9.47
C THR A 88 22.20 5.73 8.26
N ALA A 89 23.50 6.04 8.34
CA ALA A 89 24.27 6.50 7.17
C ALA A 89 24.37 5.46 6.04
N MET A 90 24.33 4.16 6.34
CA MET A 90 24.33 3.09 5.32
C MET A 90 22.99 2.94 4.61
N LEU A 91 21.89 3.36 5.25
CA LEU A 91 20.58 3.47 4.60
C LEU A 91 20.56 4.61 3.57
N GLY A 92 21.57 5.48 3.56
CA GLY A 92 21.76 6.53 2.57
C GLY A 92 20.58 7.48 2.51
N ARG A 93 19.82 7.40 1.41
CA ARG A 93 18.62 8.21 1.16
C ARG A 93 17.36 7.60 1.78
N ALA A 94 17.41 6.41 2.39
CA ALA A 94 16.20 5.80 2.90
C ALA A 94 15.71 6.54 4.16
N ALA A 95 14.49 7.08 4.08
CA ALA A 95 13.94 8.01 5.06
C ALA A 95 13.13 7.35 6.16
N PHE A 96 12.49 6.22 5.85
CA PHE A 96 11.61 5.49 6.76
C PHE A 96 11.86 4.00 6.68
N LEU A 97 11.64 3.33 7.80
CA LEU A 97 11.65 1.89 7.98
C LEU A 97 10.24 1.47 8.42
N PHE A 98 9.58 0.68 7.59
CA PHE A 98 8.27 0.10 7.84
C PHE A 98 8.43 -1.40 7.93
N HIS A 99 7.78 -2.12 8.87
CA HIS A 99 7.90 -3.57 8.91
C HIS A 99 6.78 -4.23 8.11
N HIS A 100 7.15 -5.00 7.08
CA HIS A 100 6.22 -5.73 6.24
C HIS A 100 6.36 -7.21 6.52
N GLU A 101 5.49 -7.75 7.37
CA GLU A 101 5.47 -9.18 7.73
C GLU A 101 6.84 -9.71 8.22
N ILE A 102 6.93 -11.01 8.49
CA ILE A 102 8.10 -11.64 9.11
C ILE A 102 9.30 -11.49 8.16
N ASP A 103 10.27 -10.65 8.56
CA ASP A 103 11.59 -10.41 7.94
C ASP A 103 11.71 -9.42 6.77
N GLU A 104 10.66 -8.69 6.36
CA GLU A 104 10.79 -7.64 5.32
C GLU A 104 10.52 -6.23 5.88
N MET A 105 11.14 -5.21 5.29
CA MET A 105 10.91 -3.82 5.66
C MET A 105 10.65 -2.97 4.41
N LEU A 106 9.59 -2.15 4.40
CA LEU A 106 9.39 -1.14 3.35
C LEU A 106 10.17 0.11 3.70
N TYR A 107 10.74 0.75 2.69
CA TYR A 107 11.50 1.96 2.82
C TYR A 107 11.04 2.96 1.78
N THR A 108 11.11 4.23 2.15
CA THR A 108 11.02 5.30 1.15
C THR A 108 12.40 5.82 0.84
N ILE A 109 12.69 6.06 -0.43
CA ILE A 109 13.92 6.70 -0.87
C ILE A 109 13.66 8.21 -0.92
N GLN A 110 14.48 9.01 -0.24
CA GLN A 110 14.44 10.47 -0.35
C GLN A 110 14.57 10.84 -1.83
N PRO A 111 13.62 11.58 -2.40
CA PRO A 111 13.70 12.03 -3.78
C PRO A 111 14.83 13.04 -3.97
N ASP A 112 15.25 13.25 -5.22
CA ASP A 112 16.18 14.34 -5.57
C ASP A 112 15.53 15.71 -5.44
N ASP A 113 14.25 15.77 -5.75
CA ASP A 113 13.41 16.94 -5.54
C ASP A 113 12.65 16.81 -4.22
N PRO A 114 12.86 17.69 -3.23
CA PRO A 114 12.16 17.65 -1.94
C PRO A 114 10.64 17.84 -2.05
N GLU A 115 10.10 18.25 -3.21
CA GLU A 115 8.66 18.36 -3.47
C GLU A 115 8.05 17.07 -4.04
N GLU A 116 8.86 16.11 -4.47
CA GLU A 116 8.37 14.86 -5.07
C GLU A 116 7.79 13.90 -4.00
N ASP A 117 6.83 13.06 -4.41
CA ASP A 117 6.37 11.95 -3.57
C ASP A 117 7.36 10.78 -3.66
N PRO A 118 8.01 10.39 -2.56
CA PRO A 118 9.03 9.36 -2.59
C PRO A 118 8.42 8.01 -3.00
N PRO A 119 9.10 7.25 -3.87
CA PRO A 119 8.76 5.85 -4.09
C PRO A 119 8.99 5.02 -2.83
N LEU A 120 8.27 3.89 -2.73
CA LEU A 120 8.52 2.87 -1.71
C LEU A 120 9.21 1.66 -2.34
N THR A 121 10.26 1.17 -1.68
CA THR A 121 11.06 -0.02 -2.04
C THR A 121 11.09 -0.99 -0.86
N ASP A 122 11.48 -2.24 -1.13
CA ASP A 122 11.95 -3.16 -0.09
C ASP A 122 13.46 -2.99 0.08
N ILE A 123 13.98 -3.18 1.29
CA ILE A 123 15.41 -3.43 1.52
C ILE A 123 15.51 -4.66 2.43
N PRO A 124 15.86 -5.84 1.86
CA PRO A 124 16.08 -7.03 2.65
C PRO A 124 17.32 -6.84 3.53
N PHE A 125 17.30 -7.46 4.71
CA PHE A 125 18.48 -7.57 5.54
C PHE A 125 19.22 -8.87 5.22
N GLY A 126 20.54 -8.80 5.15
CA GLY A 126 21.40 -9.98 5.11
C GLY A 126 21.39 -10.71 6.46
N ASP A 127 21.95 -11.92 6.47
CA ASP A 127 22.09 -12.76 7.68
C ASP A 127 22.87 -12.07 8.82
N ASP A 128 23.65 -11.05 8.49
CA ASP A 128 24.40 -10.21 9.41
C ASP A 128 23.56 -9.05 10.00
N GLY A 129 22.30 -8.95 9.61
CA GLY A 129 21.37 -7.87 9.98
C GLY A 129 21.70 -6.54 9.29
N PHE A 130 22.42 -6.56 8.16
CA PHE A 130 22.72 -5.36 7.39
C PHE A 130 21.81 -5.22 6.16
N PRO A 131 21.31 -4.01 5.85
CA PRO A 131 20.52 -3.77 4.65
C PRO A 131 21.33 -4.07 3.39
N VAL A 132 20.79 -4.93 2.52
CA VAL A 132 21.38 -5.26 1.23
C VAL A 132 20.79 -4.33 0.18
N PRO A 133 21.60 -3.63 -0.64
CA PRO A 133 21.08 -2.82 -1.74
C PRO A 133 20.18 -3.66 -2.64
N TYR A 134 18.89 -3.37 -2.59
CA TYR A 134 17.87 -4.10 -3.35
C TYR A 134 16.98 -3.07 -4.01
N ASP A 135 17.17 -2.91 -5.32
CA ASP A 135 16.51 -1.89 -6.11
C ASP A 135 15.20 -2.45 -6.68
N ARG A 136 14.23 -2.66 -5.79
CA ARG A 136 12.89 -3.11 -6.19
C ARG A 136 11.84 -2.13 -5.73
N LEU A 137 11.49 -1.22 -6.64
CA LEU A 137 10.33 -0.34 -6.52
C LEU A 137 9.05 -1.16 -6.27
N LEU A 138 8.42 -0.93 -5.13
CA LEU A 138 7.17 -1.57 -4.71
C LEU A 138 5.96 -0.69 -5.03
N TYR A 139 6.04 0.57 -4.65
CA TYR A 139 5.01 1.56 -4.94
C TYR A 139 5.65 2.79 -5.55
N ALA A 140 5.00 3.32 -6.57
CA ALA A 140 5.44 4.55 -7.23
C ALA A 140 5.46 5.74 -6.27
N SER A 141 4.69 5.69 -5.17
CA SER A 141 4.57 6.78 -4.23
C SER A 141 3.94 6.33 -2.89
N PHE A 142 4.12 7.13 -1.84
CA PHE A 142 3.47 6.88 -0.55
C PHE A 142 1.94 6.97 -0.64
N ALA A 143 1.42 7.94 -1.41
CA ALA A 143 -0.01 8.05 -1.66
C ALA A 143 -0.59 6.78 -2.29
N ALA A 144 0.09 6.21 -3.29
CA ALA A 144 -0.32 4.98 -3.95
C ALA A 144 -0.38 3.79 -2.98
N TRP A 145 0.62 3.69 -2.11
CA TRP A 145 0.67 2.67 -1.08
C TRP A 145 -0.46 2.80 -0.05
N LEU A 146 -0.64 4.00 0.52
CA LEU A 146 -1.65 4.24 1.57
C LEU A 146 -3.06 3.94 1.06
N LEU A 147 -3.34 4.34 -0.19
CA LEU A 147 -4.60 4.04 -0.84
C LEU A 147 -4.83 2.54 -1.01
N ASP A 148 -3.81 1.82 -1.48
CA ASP A 148 -3.88 0.38 -1.69
C ASP A 148 -4.15 -0.36 -0.37
N GLN A 149 -3.47 0.07 0.71
CA GLN A 149 -3.72 -0.42 2.07
C GLN A 149 -5.14 -0.12 2.54
N ALA A 150 -5.64 1.10 2.36
CA ALA A 150 -7.00 1.49 2.73
C ALA A 150 -8.05 0.62 2.02
N PHE A 151 -7.89 0.41 0.71
CA PHE A 151 -8.78 -0.48 -0.06
C PHE A 151 -8.68 -1.92 0.45
N TYR A 152 -7.48 -2.46 0.62
CA TYR A 152 -7.35 -3.87 0.99
C TYR A 152 -7.86 -4.15 2.42
N ARG A 153 -7.51 -3.30 3.38
CA ARG A 153 -7.83 -3.53 4.80
C ARG A 153 -9.25 -3.11 5.18
N LEU A 154 -9.73 -2.00 4.63
CA LEU A 154 -11.04 -1.45 5.04
C LEU A 154 -12.17 -1.89 4.11
N PHE A 155 -11.86 -2.30 2.88
CA PHE A 155 -12.85 -2.82 1.95
C PHE A 155 -12.72 -4.33 1.77
N VAL A 156 -11.61 -4.82 1.22
CA VAL A 156 -11.46 -6.24 0.80
C VAL A 156 -11.55 -7.20 1.98
N PHE A 157 -10.82 -6.95 3.06
CA PHE A 157 -10.79 -7.84 4.22
C PHE A 157 -12.10 -7.93 4.99
N ARG A 158 -13.01 -6.98 4.81
CA ARG A 158 -14.36 -7.04 5.38
C ARG A 158 -15.31 -7.90 4.58
N GLN A 159 -14.93 -8.27 3.35
CA GLN A 159 -15.76 -9.09 2.51
C GLN A 159 -15.59 -10.56 2.86
N ASP A 160 -16.70 -11.29 2.88
CA ASP A 160 -16.71 -12.73 3.11
C ASP A 160 -16.14 -13.50 1.91
N ASN A 161 -16.13 -12.89 0.73
CA ASN A 161 -15.73 -13.54 -0.51
C ASN A 161 -14.59 -12.78 -1.16
N GLN A 162 -13.39 -13.35 -1.04
CA GLN A 162 -12.15 -12.75 -1.54
C GLN A 162 -11.45 -13.74 -2.46
N PHE A 163 -11.07 -13.28 -3.65
CA PHE A 163 -10.41 -14.08 -4.67
C PHE A 163 -9.22 -13.31 -5.25
N SER A 164 -8.13 -14.02 -5.55
CA SER A 164 -7.12 -13.58 -6.53
C SER A 164 -7.29 -14.37 -7.82
N VAL A 165 -7.06 -13.70 -8.93
CA VAL A 165 -6.80 -14.34 -10.23
C VAL A 165 -5.40 -13.93 -10.66
N ASP A 166 -4.48 -14.90 -10.69
CA ASP A 166 -3.09 -14.68 -11.11
C ASP A 166 -2.96 -15.04 -12.60
N PHE A 167 -2.69 -14.06 -13.46
CA PHE A 167 -2.79 -14.25 -14.91
C PHE A 167 -1.55 -14.84 -15.57
N LEU A 168 -1.65 -16.05 -16.11
CA LEU A 168 -0.53 -16.65 -16.85
C LEU A 168 -0.59 -16.41 -18.37
N ARG A 169 -1.78 -16.21 -18.97
CA ARG A 169 -1.94 -16.25 -20.43
C ARG A 169 -1.90 -14.88 -21.11
N ALA A 170 -2.58 -13.88 -20.56
CA ALA A 170 -2.61 -12.54 -21.16
C ALA A 170 -1.28 -11.77 -20.97
N ALA A 171 -0.65 -11.91 -19.80
CA ALA A 171 0.64 -11.30 -19.47
C ALA A 171 1.81 -11.79 -20.37
N ALA A 172 1.66 -12.95 -21.02
CA ALA A 172 2.67 -13.49 -21.94
C ALA A 172 2.63 -12.83 -23.34
N THR A 173 1.57 -12.09 -23.67
CA THR A 173 1.30 -11.61 -25.04
C THR A 173 1.02 -10.12 -25.17
N ALA A 174 0.76 -9.43 -24.07
CA ALA A 174 0.45 -7.99 -24.03
C ALA A 174 1.44 -7.26 -23.12
N THR A 175 1.69 -5.99 -23.41
CA THR A 175 2.39 -5.10 -22.48
C THR A 175 1.55 -4.84 -21.23
N ASP A 176 2.20 -4.43 -20.14
CA ASP A 176 1.49 -4.06 -18.90
C ASP A 176 0.41 -2.99 -19.13
N ASP A 177 0.69 -2.01 -20.00
CA ASP A 177 -0.23 -0.91 -20.28
C ASP A 177 -1.44 -1.36 -21.10
N GLU A 178 -1.24 -2.23 -22.10
CA GLU A 178 -2.34 -2.85 -22.86
C GLU A 178 -3.22 -3.71 -21.95
N LEU A 179 -2.61 -4.51 -21.07
CA LEU A 179 -3.36 -5.33 -20.12
C LEU A 179 -4.16 -4.46 -19.14
N ARG A 180 -3.57 -3.38 -18.63
CA ARG A 180 -4.25 -2.42 -17.75
C ARG A 180 -5.44 -1.76 -18.45
N ALA A 181 -5.26 -1.34 -19.71
CA ALA A 181 -6.32 -0.73 -20.49
C ALA A 181 -7.47 -1.70 -20.76
N ASP A 182 -7.17 -2.95 -21.13
CA ASP A 182 -8.18 -3.99 -21.38
C ASP A 182 -8.96 -4.34 -20.10
N ILE A 183 -8.27 -4.55 -18.98
CA ILE A 183 -8.92 -4.82 -17.69
C ILE A 183 -9.80 -3.63 -17.30
N ALA A 184 -9.30 -2.39 -17.44
CA ALA A 184 -10.07 -1.18 -17.16
C ALA A 184 -11.36 -1.10 -17.98
N GLU A 185 -11.31 -1.44 -19.27
CA GLU A 185 -12.50 -1.50 -20.13
C GLU A 185 -13.49 -2.56 -19.61
N VAL A 186 -13.02 -3.78 -19.34
CA VAL A 186 -13.87 -4.89 -18.87
C VAL A 186 -14.56 -4.55 -17.55
N VAL A 187 -13.83 -4.11 -16.54
CA VAL A 187 -14.41 -3.77 -15.24
C VAL A 187 -15.38 -2.58 -15.34
N THR A 188 -15.09 -1.61 -16.20
CA THR A 188 -16.01 -0.48 -16.45
C THR A 188 -17.30 -0.95 -17.11
N ARG A 189 -17.23 -1.88 -18.07
CA ARG A 189 -18.42 -2.48 -18.71
C ARG A 189 -19.24 -3.34 -17.75
N LEU A 190 -18.60 -3.92 -16.74
CA LEU A 190 -19.28 -4.57 -15.62
C LEU A 190 -19.90 -3.56 -14.64
N GLY A 191 -19.77 -2.26 -14.88
CA GLY A 191 -20.38 -1.20 -14.07
C GLY A 191 -19.54 -0.76 -12.87
N PHE A 192 -18.26 -1.16 -12.80
CA PHE A 192 -17.37 -0.62 -11.80
C PHE A 192 -16.90 0.79 -12.17
N THR A 193 -16.73 1.62 -11.15
CA THR A 193 -16.16 2.96 -11.28
C THR A 193 -14.77 2.96 -10.69
N LYS A 194 -13.80 3.54 -11.42
CA LYS A 194 -12.44 3.72 -10.90
C LYS A 194 -12.50 4.62 -9.66
N ALA A 195 -11.87 4.19 -8.57
CA ALA A 195 -11.74 5.02 -7.39
C ALA A 195 -10.98 6.32 -7.76
N PRO A 196 -11.50 7.53 -7.44
CA PRO A 196 -10.95 8.80 -7.91
C PRO A 196 -9.46 8.97 -7.66
N GLN A 197 -8.99 8.49 -6.53
CA GLN A 197 -7.63 8.57 -6.03
C GLN A 197 -6.71 7.44 -6.57
N SER A 198 -7.25 6.47 -7.31
CA SER A 198 -6.45 5.38 -7.88
C SER A 198 -5.52 5.86 -9.00
N ARG A 199 -4.21 5.68 -8.80
CA ARG A 199 -3.12 6.10 -9.69
C ARG A 199 -1.99 5.06 -9.69
N GLY A 200 -1.13 5.11 -10.71
CA GLY A 200 0.13 4.34 -10.73
C GLY A 200 -0.04 2.84 -11.00
N SER A 201 0.68 2.02 -10.25
CA SER A 201 0.85 0.57 -10.49
C SER A 201 -0.30 -0.30 -10.00
N SER A 202 -1.15 0.22 -9.11
CA SER A 202 -2.33 -0.44 -8.58
C SER A 202 -3.58 0.34 -8.97
N LEU A 203 -4.48 -0.31 -9.69
CA LEU A 203 -5.75 0.28 -10.06
C LEU A 203 -6.90 -0.31 -9.26
N LEU A 204 -7.76 0.56 -8.73
CA LEU A 204 -8.86 0.23 -7.83
C LEU A 204 -10.19 0.66 -8.44
N TYR A 205 -11.15 -0.25 -8.40
CA TYR A 205 -12.47 -0.12 -8.98
C TYR A 205 -13.53 -0.60 -7.99
N GLU A 206 -14.62 0.13 -7.87
CA GLU A 206 -15.70 -0.16 -6.91
C GLU A 206 -17.06 -0.20 -7.62
N ARG A 207 -17.94 -1.10 -7.17
CA ARG A 207 -19.33 -1.18 -7.59
C ARG A 207 -20.18 -1.71 -6.44
N ALA A 208 -20.95 -0.83 -5.81
CA ALA A 208 -21.73 -1.18 -4.61
C ALA A 208 -20.84 -1.81 -3.52
N ASP A 209 -21.06 -3.07 -3.18
CA ASP A 209 -20.31 -3.88 -2.22
C ASP A 209 -19.16 -4.69 -2.85
N LEU A 210 -18.92 -4.55 -4.15
CA LEU A 210 -17.84 -5.20 -4.87
C LEU A 210 -16.65 -4.26 -5.09
N GLY A 211 -15.46 -4.83 -4.95
CA GLY A 211 -14.19 -4.16 -5.20
C GLY A 211 -13.32 -5.02 -6.09
N VAL A 212 -12.67 -4.36 -7.05
CA VAL A 212 -11.66 -4.96 -7.92
C VAL A 212 -10.38 -4.15 -7.78
N ARG A 213 -9.31 -4.83 -7.38
CA ARG A 213 -7.94 -4.32 -7.41
C ARG A 213 -7.19 -5.09 -8.47
N PHE A 214 -6.39 -4.39 -9.25
CA PHE A 214 -5.41 -5.06 -10.08
C PHE A 214 -4.07 -4.34 -10.05
N GLY A 215 -3.01 -5.12 -10.01
CA GLY A 215 -1.65 -4.63 -9.87
C GLY A 215 -0.66 -5.79 -9.85
N LYS A 216 0.62 -5.45 -9.80
CA LYS A 216 1.67 -6.45 -9.57
C LYS A 216 1.84 -6.63 -8.06
N THR A 217 1.70 -7.86 -7.58
CA THR A 217 1.97 -8.20 -6.17
C THR A 217 3.44 -8.58 -5.94
N TYR A 218 3.80 -8.59 -4.66
CA TYR A 218 5.12 -8.50 -4.05
C TYR A 218 6.13 -9.62 -4.42
N SER A 219 5.72 -10.80 -4.90
CA SER A 219 6.63 -11.97 -4.89
C SER A 219 6.54 -12.89 -6.11
N SER A 220 5.66 -12.62 -7.07
CA SER A 220 5.51 -13.47 -8.24
C SER A 220 5.10 -12.66 -9.46
N SER A 221 5.77 -12.89 -10.60
CA SER A 221 5.09 -12.73 -11.88
C SER A 221 4.06 -13.86 -11.92
N PRO A 222 2.75 -13.54 -11.88
CA PRO A 222 2.17 -12.55 -12.78
C PRO A 222 1.31 -11.45 -12.14
N PHE A 223 0.94 -10.49 -12.99
CA PHE A 223 -0.12 -9.51 -12.79
C PHE A 223 -1.38 -10.18 -12.19
N GLY A 224 -1.88 -9.66 -11.07
CA GLY A 224 -2.99 -10.25 -10.33
C GLY A 224 -4.21 -9.33 -10.27
N ILE A 225 -5.41 -9.92 -10.23
CA ILE A 225 -6.65 -9.22 -9.86
C ILE A 225 -7.18 -9.77 -8.55
N GLY A 226 -7.23 -8.91 -7.54
CA GLY A 226 -8.00 -9.14 -6.33
C GLY A 226 -9.45 -8.72 -6.53
N ILE A 227 -10.39 -9.59 -6.20
CA ILE A 227 -11.83 -9.35 -6.30
C ILE A 227 -12.45 -9.68 -4.94
N ALA A 228 -13.27 -8.76 -4.42
CA ALA A 228 -13.91 -8.93 -3.13
C ALA A 228 -15.36 -8.44 -3.16
N GLY A 229 -16.27 -9.13 -2.50
CA GLY A 229 -17.66 -8.70 -2.34
C GLY A 229 -18.46 -9.46 -1.28
N ALA A 230 -19.62 -8.92 -0.92
CA ALA A 230 -20.47 -9.54 0.10
C ALA A 230 -21.27 -10.73 -0.48
N ASP A 231 -21.71 -10.65 -1.74
CA ASP A 231 -22.39 -11.76 -2.43
C ASP A 231 -21.39 -12.73 -3.08
N GLU A 232 -21.36 -13.98 -2.61
CA GLU A 232 -20.46 -15.03 -3.14
C GLU A 232 -20.74 -15.35 -4.60
N LYS A 233 -22.02 -15.44 -4.98
CA LYS A 233 -22.43 -15.85 -6.33
C LYS A 233 -22.02 -14.78 -7.33
N GLU A 234 -22.28 -13.52 -7.03
CA GLU A 234 -21.90 -12.42 -7.91
C GLU A 234 -20.39 -12.28 -8.01
N THR A 235 -19.68 -12.34 -6.88
CA THR A 235 -18.21 -12.33 -6.84
C THR A 235 -17.64 -13.45 -7.71
N ARG A 236 -18.18 -14.67 -7.61
CA ARG A 236 -17.71 -15.82 -8.38
C ARG A 236 -17.97 -15.69 -9.88
N ILE A 237 -19.12 -15.13 -10.29
CA ILE A 237 -19.40 -14.86 -11.71
C ILE A 237 -18.34 -13.91 -12.30
N ILE A 238 -17.96 -12.87 -11.56
CA ILE A 238 -16.93 -11.92 -12.02
C ILE A 238 -15.57 -12.59 -12.10
N VAL A 239 -15.20 -13.40 -11.10
CA VAL A 239 -13.96 -14.20 -11.08
C VAL A 239 -13.89 -15.15 -12.27
N GLU A 240 -14.95 -15.91 -12.53
CA GLU A 240 -15.05 -16.85 -13.66
C GLU A 240 -14.92 -16.12 -15.00
N LEU A 241 -15.58 -14.96 -15.16
CA LEU A 241 -15.49 -14.16 -16.39
C LEU A 241 -14.08 -13.63 -16.66
N LEU A 242 -13.39 -13.15 -15.62
CA LEU A 242 -12.02 -12.65 -15.74
C LEU A 242 -11.04 -13.81 -15.97
N HIS A 243 -11.24 -14.95 -15.30
CA HIS A 243 -10.44 -16.15 -15.51
C HIS A 243 -10.60 -16.71 -16.94
N ASP A 244 -11.82 -16.77 -17.47
CA ASP A 244 -12.09 -17.23 -18.84
C ASP A 244 -11.40 -16.33 -19.88
N ARG A 245 -11.38 -15.02 -19.63
CA ARG A 245 -10.76 -14.03 -20.54
C ARG A 245 -9.23 -14.09 -20.51
N TYR A 246 -8.63 -14.16 -19.33
CA TYR A 246 -7.19 -13.92 -19.14
C TYR A 246 -6.39 -15.19 -18.76
N GLY A 247 -7.08 -16.29 -18.46
CA GLY A 247 -6.50 -17.54 -17.95
C GLY A 247 -5.90 -17.40 -16.56
N GLY A 248 -5.13 -18.40 -16.13
CA GLY A 248 -4.37 -18.34 -14.86
C GLY A 248 -4.91 -19.24 -13.76
N SER A 249 -4.47 -18.99 -12.52
CA SER A 249 -4.97 -19.67 -11.33
C SER A 249 -5.92 -18.76 -10.55
N VAL A 250 -6.99 -19.36 -10.02
CA VAL A 250 -7.90 -18.69 -9.09
C VAL A 250 -7.60 -19.19 -7.69
N THR A 251 -7.34 -18.27 -6.77
CA THR A 251 -7.15 -18.58 -5.34
C THR A 251 -8.24 -17.87 -4.55
N ARG A 252 -9.01 -18.63 -3.76
CA ARG A 252 -9.92 -18.05 -2.76
C ARG A 252 -9.15 -17.83 -1.47
N TYR A 253 -9.18 -16.61 -0.94
CA TYR A 253 -8.61 -16.34 0.37
C TYR A 253 -9.61 -16.68 1.47
N PRO A 254 -9.18 -17.34 2.56
CA PRO A 254 -10.03 -17.51 3.72
C PRO A 254 -10.34 -16.14 4.32
N LYS A 255 -11.55 -15.97 4.86
CA LYS A 255 -11.87 -14.80 5.67
C LYS A 255 -10.86 -14.73 6.82
N ARG A 256 -10.12 -13.62 6.94
CA ARG A 256 -9.35 -13.35 8.17
C ARG A 256 -10.36 -13.20 9.31
N SER A 257 -10.23 -13.99 10.36
CA SER A 257 -10.98 -13.78 11.60
C SER A 257 -10.62 -12.41 12.17
N ASP A 258 -11.61 -11.70 12.71
CA ASP A 258 -11.45 -10.37 13.32
C ASP A 258 -10.69 -10.41 14.68
N GLU A 259 -9.72 -11.32 14.82
CA GLU A 259 -8.90 -11.45 16.04
C GLU A 259 -7.83 -10.34 16.15
#